data_AF-A0A7C1F9W1-F1
#
_entry.id   AF-A0A7C1F9W1-F1
#
_cell.length_a   1.000
_cell.length_b   1.000
_cell.length_c   1.000
_cell.angle_alpha   90.00
_cell.angle_beta   90.00
_cell.angle_gamma   90.00
#
_symmetry.space_group_name_H-M   'P 1'
#
loop_
_entity.id
_entity.type
_entity.pdbx_description
1 polymer ?
#
loop_
_entity_poly.entity_id
_entity_poly.type
_entity_poly.pdbx_seq_one_letter_code
_entity_poly.pdbx_strand_id
1 'polypeptide(L)' 'MRTTKVMTLSLPPEMVKEVDKLTREEKRTKSELFREALRKYINDKRWQQIRRWGMKTVQDPGISTEEEVDELIYRHRRK' A
#
# COMPACT_ATOMS: atom_id res chain seq x y z
N MET A 1 19.93 0.17 20.10
CA MET A 1 20.15 1.06 18.93
C MET A 1 18.84 1.74 18.58
N ARG A 2 18.84 3.05 18.28
CA ARG A 2 17.64 3.71 17.72
C ARG A 2 17.48 3.30 16.26
N THR A 3 16.29 2.84 15.87
CA THR A 3 15.96 2.33 14.52
C THR A 3 15.32 3.38 13.60
N THR A 4 15.47 4.68 13.93
CA THR A 4 14.78 5.77 13.22
C THR A 4 15.76 6.85 12.74
N LYS A 5 15.50 7.40 11.54
CA LYS A 5 16.22 8.53 10.96
C LYS A 5 15.27 9.72 10.82
N VAL A 6 15.74 10.93 11.16
CA VAL A 6 14.95 12.17 11.04
C VAL A 6 14.87 12.60 9.58
N MET A 7 13.69 13.05 9.17
CA MET A 7 13.43 13.63 7.86
C MET A 7 12.73 14.98 8.05
N THR A 8 13.18 16.00 7.30
CA THR A 8 12.56 17.32 7.26
C THR A 8 11.75 17.44 5.97
N LEU A 9 10.54 17.97 6.05
CA LEU A 9 9.68 18.22 4.89
C LEU A 9 8.97 19.57 5.03
N SER A 10 8.72 20.21 3.89
CA SER A 10 7.92 21.43 3.79
C SER A 10 6.51 21.08 3.33
N LEU A 11 5.50 21.63 4.01
CA LEU A 11 4.09 21.42 3.69
C LEU A 11 3.38 22.77 3.48
N PRO A 12 2.34 22.82 2.63
CA PRO A 12 1.48 24.00 2.54
C PRO A 12 0.93 24.39 3.94
N PRO A 13 0.86 25.69 4.28
CA PRO A 13 0.40 26.13 5.60
C PRO A 13 -0.96 25.58 6.02
N GLU A 14 -1.92 25.50 5.09
CA GLU A 14 -3.25 24.95 5.37
C GLU A 14 -3.19 23.45 5.73
N MET A 15 -2.32 22.68 5.06
CA MET A 15 -2.12 21.27 5.39
C MET A 15 -1.51 21.09 6.79
N VAL A 16 -0.64 22.01 7.22
CA VAL A 16 -0.10 21.98 8.59
C VAL A 16 -1.21 22.16 9.62
N LYS A 17 -2.17 23.07 9.36
CA LYS A 17 -3.33 23.27 10.24
C LYS A 17 -4.21 22.02 10.33
N GLU A 18 -4.45 21.35 9.21
CA GLU A 18 -5.21 20.10 9.18
C GLU A 18 -4.52 18.98 9.96
N VAL A 19 -3.21 18.82 9.80
CA VAL A 19 -2.41 17.87 10.57
C VAL A 19 -2.46 18.17 12.06
N ASP A 20 -2.36 19.44 12.45
CA ASP A 20 -2.47 19.86 13.85
C ASP A 20 -3.85 19.56 14.44
N LYS A 21 -4.92 19.81 13.68
CA LYS A 21 -6.27 19.47 14.10
C LYS A 21 -6.44 17.96 14.30
N LEU A 22 -6.03 17.17 13.31
CA LEU A 22 -6.19 15.72 13.33
C LEU A 22 -5.43 15.05 14.48
N THR A 23 -4.19 15.47 14.70
CA THR A 23 -3.36 14.95 15.80
C THR A 23 -3.91 15.28 17.19
N ARG A 24 -4.56 16.45 17.36
CA ARG A 24 -5.24 16.82 18.60
C ARG A 24 -6.50 16.00 18.84
N GLU A 25 -7.32 15.82 17.81
CA GLU A 25 -8.56 15.03 17.88
C GLU A 25 -8.28 13.56 18.20
N GLU A 26 -7.26 12.97 17.56
CA GLU A 26 -6.91 11.57 17.71
C GLU A 26 -5.92 11.29 18.87
N LYS A 27 -5.51 12.33 19.60
CA LYS A 27 -4.54 12.25 20.72
C LYS A 27 -3.24 11.52 20.34
N ARG A 28 -2.71 11.78 19.14
CA ARG A 28 -1.49 11.15 18.62
C ARG A 28 -0.45 12.16 18.17
N THR A 29 0.78 11.72 17.97
CA THR A 29 1.86 12.59 17.50
C THR A 29 1.86 12.75 15.97
N LYS A 30 2.36 13.89 15.47
CA LYS A 30 2.58 14.12 14.03
C LYS A 30 3.42 12.99 13.41
N SER A 31 4.48 12.59 14.10
CA SER A 31 5.36 11.51 13.63
C SER A 31 4.64 10.18 13.49
N GLU A 32 3.66 9.87 14.33
CA GLU A 32 2.82 8.67 14.18
C GLU A 32 1.91 8.77 12.98
N LEU A 33 1.18 9.89 12.83
CA LEU A 33 0.34 10.17 11.68
C LEU A 33 1.11 10.02 10.36
N PHE A 34 2.27 10.69 10.24
CA PHE A 34 3.07 10.62 9.02
C PHE A 34 3.63 9.22 8.76
N ARG A 35 4.08 8.50 9.80
CA ARG A 35 4.56 7.12 9.65
C ARG A 35 3.45 6.20 9.16
N GLU A 36 2.24 6.33 9.67
CA GLU A 36 1.09 5.55 9.22
C GLU A 36 0.70 5.90 7.78
N ALA A 37 0.56 7.19 7.47
CA ALA A 37 0.23 7.65 6.13
C ALA A 37 1.24 7.17 5.08
N LEU A 38 2.54 7.25 5.38
CA LEU A 38 3.59 6.75 4.50
C LEU A 38 3.52 5.24 4.30
N ARG A 39 3.28 4.45 5.36
CA ARG A 39 3.11 3.00 5.25
C ARG A 39 1.93 2.66 4.33
N LYS A 40 0.79 3.33 4.53
CA LYS A 40 -0.40 3.15 3.70
C LYS A 40 -0.11 3.50 2.24
N TYR A 41 0.49 4.66 1.98
CA TYR A 41 0.83 5.09 0.63
C TYR A 41 1.79 4.12 -0.09
N ILE A 42 2.84 3.66 0.60
CA ILE A 42 3.79 2.69 0.03
C ILE A 42 3.09 1.36 -0.27
N ASN A 43 2.25 0.88 0.64
CA ASN A 43 1.51 -0.36 0.45
C ASN A 43 0.55 -0.25 -0.74
N ASP A 44 -0.18 0.85 -0.85
CA ASP A 44 -1.10 1.10 -1.97
C ASP A 44 -0.34 1.12 -3.30
N LYS A 45 0.84 1.74 -3.35
CA LYS A 45 1.71 1.70 -4.53
C LYS A 45 2.18 0.30 -4.89
N ARG A 46 2.53 -0.53 -3.89
CA ARG A 46 2.87 -1.95 -4.12
C ARG A 46 1.68 -2.73 -4.67
N TRP A 47 0.48 -2.56 -4.10
CA TRP A 47 -0.73 -3.20 -4.61
C TRP A 47 -1.08 -2.78 -6.02
N GLN A 48 -0.92 -1.50 -6.36
CA GLN A 48 -1.10 -1.01 -7.73
C GLN A 48 -0.16 -1.70 -8.72
N GLN A 49 1.10 -1.95 -8.33
CA GLN A 49 2.06 -2.69 -9.16
C GLN A 49 1.67 -4.15 -9.32
N ILE A 50 1.28 -4.83 -8.24
CA ILE A 50 0.82 -6.23 -8.29
C ILE A 50 -0.39 -6.37 -9.19
N ARG A 51 -1.40 -5.51 -9.04
CA ARG A 51 -2.60 -5.52 -9.89
C ARG A 51 -2.23 -5.28 -11.35
N ARG A 52 -1.35 -4.32 -11.63
CA ARG A 52 -0.89 -4.05 -13.01
C ARG A 52 -0.17 -5.25 -13.60
N TRP A 53 0.66 -5.93 -12.81
CA TRP A 53 1.32 -7.16 -13.24
C TRP A 53 0.29 -8.27 -13.50
N GLY A 54 -0.62 -8.54 -12.56
CA GLY A 54 -1.67 -9.55 -12.72
C GLY A 54 -2.55 -9.29 -13.96
N MET A 55 -2.96 -8.05 -14.20
CA MET A 55 -3.72 -7.67 -15.40
C MET A 55 -2.95 -7.92 -16.71
N LYS A 56 -1.61 -7.82 -16.70
CA LYS A 56 -0.79 -8.19 -17.86
C LYS A 56 -0.68 -9.71 -18.01
N THR A 57 -0.62 -10.45 -16.91
CA THR A 57 -0.57 -11.92 -16.92
C THR A 57 -1.84 -12.55 -17.52
N VAL A 58 -3.00 -11.89 -17.40
CA VAL A 58 -4.29 -12.37 -17.94
C VAL A 58 -4.43 -12.20 -19.46
N GLN A 59 -3.51 -11.49 -20.15
CA GLN A 59 -3.66 -11.23 -21.59
C GLN A 59 -3.47 -12.46 -22.50
N ASP A 60 -3.06 -13.62 -21.97
CA ASP A 60 -2.66 -14.77 -22.80
C ASP A 60 -3.19 -16.18 -22.39
N PRO A 61 -3.54 -16.50 -21.12
CA PRO A 61 -3.85 -17.90 -20.76
C PRO A 61 -5.33 -18.30 -20.87
N GLY A 62 -6.25 -17.40 -21.26
CA GLY A 62 -7.68 -17.71 -21.34
C GLY A 62 -8.38 -17.90 -19.99
N ILE A 63 -7.71 -17.51 -18.89
CA ILE A 63 -8.23 -17.65 -17.51
C ILE A 63 -9.08 -16.42 -17.19
N SER A 64 -10.39 -16.64 -17.06
CA SER A 64 -11.40 -15.62 -16.78
C SER A 64 -12.26 -15.94 -15.56
N THR A 65 -12.21 -17.18 -15.04
CA THR A 65 -12.98 -17.59 -13.85
C THR A 65 -12.10 -18.08 -12.70
N GLU A 66 -12.68 -18.16 -11.51
CA GLU A 66 -12.02 -18.65 -10.30
C GLU A 66 -11.70 -20.15 -10.41
N GLU A 67 -12.58 -20.93 -11.03
CA GLU A 67 -12.40 -22.37 -11.25
C GLU A 67 -11.19 -22.68 -12.14
N GLU A 68 -10.97 -21.88 -13.19
CA GLU A 68 -9.82 -22.04 -14.08
C GLU A 68 -8.48 -21.75 -13.38
N VAL A 69 -8.48 -20.83 -12.41
CA VAL A 69 -7.33 -20.58 -11.54
C VAL A 69 -7.06 -21.77 -10.64
N ASP A 70 -8.10 -22.35 -10.04
CA ASP A 70 -7.99 -23.51 -9.16
C ASP A 70 -7.46 -24.74 -9.92
N GLU A 71 -7.96 -25.01 -11.13
CA GLU A 71 -7.44 -26.07 -11.98
C GLU A 71 -5.96 -25.88 -12.34
N LEU A 72 -5.55 -24.63 -12.66
CA LEU A 72 -4.15 -24.32 -12.94
C LEU A 72 -3.25 -24.61 -11.73
N ILE A 73 -3.66 -24.15 -10.54
CA ILE A 73 -2.92 -24.37 -9.30
C ILE A 73 -2.81 -25.86 -9.00
N TYR A 74 -3.90 -26.60 -9.15
CA TYR A 74 -3.95 -28.04 -8.93
C TYR A 74 -3.01 -28.80 -9.85
N ARG A 75 -3.03 -28.47 -11.15
CA ARG A 75 -2.15 -29.04 -12.15
C ARG A 75 -0.68 -28.77 -11.84
N HIS A 76 -0.36 -27.56 -11.35
CA HIS A 76 1.01 -27.18 -11.02
C HIS A 76 1.54 -27.87 -9.77
N ARG A 77 0.71 -28.04 -8.72
CA ARG A 77 1.11 -28.69 -7.44
C ARG A 77 1.23 -30.21 -7.51
N ARG A 78 0.72 -30.85 -8.57
CA ARG A 78 0.83 -32.31 -8.80
C ARG A 78 2.06 -32.73 -9.60
N LYS A 79 2.85 -31.79 -10.11
CA LYS A 79 4.20 -32.03 -10.66
C LYS A 79 5.23 -31.88 -9.57
#